data_AF-A0A926HBV4-F1
#
_entry.id   AF-A0A926HBV4-F1
#
_cell.length_a   1.000
_cell.length_b   1.000
_cell.length_c   1.000
_cell.angle_alpha   90.00
_cell.angle_beta   90.00
_cell.angle_gamma   90.00
#
_symmetry.space_group_name_H-M   'P 1'
#
loop_
_entity.id
_entity.type
_entity.pdbx_description
1 polymer ?
#
loop_
_entity_poly.entity_id
_entity_poly.type
_entity_poly.pdbx_seq_one_letter_code
_entity_poly.pdbx_strand_id
1 'polypeptide(L)'
;PRPITSFLALTVGVLIKYLALIFGPLLLAASLRRLPTWRARAGLIIWGALICGGLVALAYAPFWQGAATLRNFGDRGSLFYASPIAVLQAAMQEIGLTKAAAQSMASLGATLLLAGGALFSAWRGWRAPANVPAHALGLLLWFLLVANPWFQPWYLLWPLALVAVQPQNTRAVKTIVLFSLTAMISYLAGSFLLPALGWQGESAAWNLLLTILIYGPPLLVLLGGRGLLLRQADARALIGVE
;
A
#
# COMPACT_ATOMS: atom_id res chain seq x y z
N PRO A 1 20.96 -2.77 11.48
CA PRO A 1 20.88 -1.30 11.25
C PRO A 1 20.50 -0.51 12.50
N ARG A 2 21.16 0.62 12.73
CA ARG A 2 20.78 1.57 13.79
C ARG A 2 19.43 2.20 13.42
N PRO A 3 18.44 2.29 14.31
CA PRO A 3 17.11 2.79 13.96
C PRO A 3 17.10 4.13 13.21
N ILE A 4 17.99 5.07 13.58
CA ILE A 4 18.11 6.39 12.95
C ILE A 4 18.42 6.30 11.46
N THR A 5 19.28 5.37 11.01
CA THR A 5 19.60 5.24 9.58
C THR A 5 18.39 4.77 8.79
N SER A 6 17.55 3.91 9.38
CA SER A 6 16.30 3.47 8.76
C SER A 6 15.30 4.61 8.64
N PHE A 7 15.18 5.47 9.65
CA PHE A 7 14.31 6.66 9.57
C PHE A 7 14.81 7.68 8.57
N LEU A 8 16.12 7.93 8.49
CA LEU A 8 16.70 8.79 7.46
C LEU A 8 16.40 8.27 6.04
N ALA A 9 16.60 6.98 5.80
CA ALA A 9 16.27 6.36 4.52
C ALA A 9 14.77 6.46 4.20
N LEU A 10 13.91 6.26 5.21
CA LEU A 10 12.46 6.47 5.08
C LEU A 10 12.15 7.94 4.73
N THR A 11 12.75 8.91 5.42
CA THR A 11 12.55 10.34 5.17
C THR A 11 12.97 10.72 3.76
N VAL A 12 14.11 10.24 3.27
CA VAL A 12 14.51 10.43 1.87
C VAL A 12 13.46 9.82 0.92
N GLY A 13 12.98 8.62 1.22
CA GLY A 13 11.88 8.00 0.47
C GLY A 13 10.60 8.85 0.46
N VAL A 14 10.23 9.46 1.60
CA VAL A 14 9.08 10.36 1.73
C VAL A 14 9.27 11.63 0.91
N LEU A 15 10.47 12.21 0.91
CA LEU A 15 10.81 13.40 0.14
C LEU A 15 10.74 13.16 -1.38
N ILE A 16 11.07 11.93 -1.83
CA ILE A 16 10.90 11.53 -3.23
C ILE A 16 9.43 11.22 -3.53
N LYS A 17 8.78 10.44 -2.66
CA LYS A 17 7.39 10.03 -2.81
C LYS A 17 6.74 9.82 -1.43
N TYR A 18 5.84 10.74 -1.07
CA TYR A 18 5.20 10.78 0.25
C TYR A 18 4.54 9.47 0.68
N LEU A 19 4.12 8.62 -0.27
CA LEU A 19 3.56 7.30 0.03
C LEU A 19 4.50 6.43 0.86
N ALA A 20 5.82 6.62 0.78
CA ALA A 20 6.76 5.90 1.65
C ALA A 20 6.42 6.07 3.14
N LEU A 21 5.78 7.18 3.52
CA LEU A 21 5.40 7.49 4.90
C LEU A 21 4.51 6.42 5.54
N ILE A 22 3.79 5.61 4.75
CA ILE A 22 2.96 4.52 5.26
C ILE A 22 3.79 3.51 6.09
N PHE A 23 5.09 3.38 5.82
CA PHE A 23 5.98 2.49 6.58
C PHE A 23 6.43 3.08 7.93
N GLY A 24 6.21 4.37 8.17
CA GLY A 24 6.63 5.07 9.39
C GLY A 24 6.14 4.39 10.67
N PRO A 25 4.82 4.20 10.86
CA PRO A 25 4.28 3.51 12.04
C PRO A 25 4.87 2.11 12.25
N LEU A 26 5.05 1.34 11.17
CA LEU A 26 5.65 0.00 11.21
C LEU A 26 7.10 0.04 11.70
N LEU A 27 7.94 0.89 11.10
CA LEU A 27 9.35 1.00 11.45
C LEU A 27 9.53 1.57 12.86
N LEU A 28 8.69 2.51 13.28
CA LEU A 28 8.67 3.05 14.64
C LEU A 28 8.32 1.98 15.66
N ALA A 29 7.21 1.27 15.47
CA ALA A 29 6.79 0.21 16.38
C ALA A 29 7.87 -0.89 16.52
N ALA A 30 8.42 -1.38 15.41
CA ALA A 30 9.45 -2.39 15.44
C ALA A 30 10.75 -1.91 16.10
N SER A 31 11.16 -0.66 15.86
CA SER A 31 12.37 -0.07 16.46
C SER A 31 12.22 0.13 17.96
N LEU A 32 11.08 0.70 18.39
CA LEU A 32 10.79 0.91 19.81
C LEU A 32 10.75 -0.41 20.59
N ARG A 33 10.20 -1.47 20.00
CA ARG A 33 10.17 -2.80 20.62
C ARG A 33 11.56 -3.35 20.92
N ARG A 34 12.53 -3.10 20.04
CA ARG A 34 13.92 -3.59 20.16
C ARG A 34 14.73 -2.85 21.23
N LEU A 35 14.26 -1.69 21.69
CA LEU A 35 14.98 -0.90 22.69
C LEU A 35 14.60 -1.35 24.11
N PRO A 36 15.61 -1.62 24.98
CA PRO A 36 15.39 -2.21 26.30
C PRO A 36 14.80 -1.22 27.31
N THR A 37 15.11 0.07 27.19
CA THR A 37 14.75 1.10 28.18
C THR A 37 13.84 2.17 27.59
N TRP A 38 12.99 2.75 28.42
CA TRP A 38 12.12 3.87 28.02
C TRP A 38 12.91 5.12 27.64
N ARG A 39 14.07 5.37 28.27
CA ARG A 39 14.97 6.48 27.93
C ARG A 39 15.51 6.35 26.51
N ALA A 40 15.93 5.15 26.11
CA ALA A 40 16.38 4.90 24.74
C ALA A 40 15.24 5.09 23.73
N ARG A 41 14.01 4.68 24.08
CA ARG A 41 12.81 4.90 23.25
C ARG A 41 12.50 6.39 23.08
N ALA A 42 12.48 7.14 24.19
CA ALA A 42 12.27 8.59 24.16
C ALA A 42 13.38 9.29 23.36
N GLY A 43 14.63 8.90 23.57
CA GLY A 43 15.77 9.40 22.79
C GLY A 43 15.61 9.14 21.30
N LEU A 44 15.15 7.94 20.89
CA LEU A 44 14.87 7.64 19.48
C LEU A 44 13.79 8.55 18.90
N ILE A 45 12.69 8.78 19.64
CA ILE A 45 11.59 9.64 19.18
C ILE A 45 12.08 11.08 19.03
N ILE A 46 12.72 11.64 20.06
CA ILE A 46 13.17 13.03 20.08
C ILE A 46 14.24 13.28 19.02
N TRP A 47 15.34 12.51 19.07
CA TRP A 47 16.44 12.71 18.11
C TRP A 47 16.05 12.30 16.70
N GLY A 48 15.26 11.23 16.56
CA GLY A 48 14.72 10.83 15.25
C GLY A 48 13.86 11.94 14.64
N ALA A 49 12.95 12.53 15.42
CA ALA A 49 12.10 13.63 14.97
C ALA A 49 12.92 14.89 14.62
N LEU A 50 13.88 15.28 15.46
CA LEU A 50 14.74 16.44 15.20
C LEU A 50 15.56 16.26 13.92
N ILE A 51 16.21 15.11 13.75
CA ILE A 51 17.06 14.85 12.58
C ILE A 51 16.21 14.74 11.31
N CYS A 52 15.12 13.96 11.33
CA CYS A 52 14.25 13.80 10.17
C CYS A 52 13.53 15.10 9.82
N GLY A 53 13.06 15.84 10.83
CA GLY A 53 12.43 17.15 10.65
C GLY A 53 13.41 18.18 10.08
N GLY A 54 14.65 18.20 10.58
CA GLY A 54 15.72 19.02 10.02
C GLY A 54 16.01 18.68 8.56
N LEU A 55 16.08 17.40 8.21
CA LEU A 55 16.27 16.97 6.82
C LEU A 55 15.11 17.42 5.91
N VAL A 56 13.86 17.28 6.37
CA VAL A 56 12.68 17.77 5.62
C VAL A 56 12.74 19.28 5.45
N ALA A 57 13.03 20.03 6.53
CA ALA A 57 13.14 21.48 6.48
C ALA A 57 14.23 21.93 5.50
N LEU A 58 15.41 21.31 5.53
CA LEU A 58 16.49 21.61 4.59
C LEU A 58 16.12 21.30 3.14
N ALA A 59 15.44 20.18 2.89
CA ALA A 59 15.00 19.80 1.54
C ALA A 59 13.94 20.75 0.97
N TYR A 60 13.04 21.25 1.81
CA TYR A 60 11.97 22.17 1.39
C TYR A 60 12.35 23.65 1.45
N ALA A 61 13.40 24.03 2.20
CA ALA A 61 13.84 25.41 2.37
C ALA A 61 13.97 26.20 1.04
N PRO A 62 14.61 25.69 -0.02
CA PRO A 62 14.74 26.44 -1.28
C PRO A 62 13.43 26.59 -2.07
N PHE A 63 12.39 25.83 -1.72
CA PHE A 63 11.10 25.80 -2.42
C PHE A 63 9.92 26.26 -1.55
N TRP A 64 10.20 26.83 -0.38
CA TRP A 64 9.16 27.21 0.58
C TRP A 64 8.41 28.46 0.13
N GLN A 65 7.10 28.32 -0.10
CA GLN A 65 6.18 29.40 -0.47
C GLN A 65 5.03 29.47 0.54
N GLY A 66 5.30 29.12 1.81
CA GLY A 66 4.26 28.97 2.83
C GLY A 66 3.38 27.74 2.61
N ALA A 67 2.12 27.82 3.04
CA ALA A 67 1.17 26.71 2.92
C ALA A 67 0.91 26.26 1.48
N ALA A 68 1.15 27.13 0.48
CA ALA A 68 0.99 26.81 -0.94
C ALA A 68 1.90 25.64 -1.38
N THR A 69 3.06 25.47 -0.76
CA THR A 69 3.97 24.32 -1.03
C THR A 69 3.30 22.97 -0.76
N LEU A 70 2.28 22.93 0.12
CA LEU A 70 1.57 21.71 0.52
C LEU A 70 0.26 21.49 -0.26
N ARG A 71 -0.12 22.38 -1.19
CA ARG A 71 -1.39 22.28 -1.92
C ARG A 71 -1.53 20.97 -2.71
N ASN A 72 -0.43 20.49 -3.28
CA ASN A 72 -0.39 19.25 -4.07
C ASN A 72 -0.84 18.00 -3.31
N PHE A 73 -0.84 18.01 -1.97
CA PHE A 73 -1.36 16.89 -1.17
C PHE A 73 -2.89 16.79 -1.28
N GLY A 74 -3.59 17.93 -1.38
CA GLY A 74 -5.04 17.99 -1.54
C GLY A 74 -5.49 17.62 -2.96
N ASP A 75 -4.76 18.07 -3.98
CA ASP A 75 -5.13 17.88 -5.39
C ASP A 75 -5.18 16.40 -5.82
N ARG A 76 -4.50 15.51 -5.08
CA ARG A 76 -4.53 14.06 -5.31
C ARG A 76 -5.83 13.40 -4.86
N GLY A 77 -6.62 14.04 -4.01
CA GLY A 77 -7.87 13.50 -3.46
C GLY A 77 -9.01 13.34 -4.48
N SER A 78 -8.85 13.89 -5.69
CA SER A 78 -9.82 13.79 -6.79
C SER A 78 -9.51 12.68 -7.80
N LEU A 79 -8.37 12.00 -7.64
CA LEU A 79 -7.91 10.97 -8.59
C LEU A 79 -8.51 9.62 -8.22
N PHE A 80 -9.33 9.06 -9.11
CA PHE A 80 -9.92 7.73 -8.99
C PHE A 80 -9.75 7.01 -10.31
N TYR A 81 -9.04 5.87 -10.30
CA TYR A 81 -8.80 5.10 -11.51
C TYR A 81 -8.40 3.67 -11.18
N ALA A 82 -9.01 2.72 -11.91
CA ALA A 82 -8.61 1.31 -11.96
C ALA A 82 -8.36 0.69 -10.59
N SER A 83 -9.23 0.98 -9.62
CA SER A 83 -9.09 0.53 -8.22
C SER A 83 -10.46 0.19 -7.61
N PRO A 84 -10.52 -0.65 -6.56
CA PRO A 84 -11.77 -0.93 -5.85
C PRO A 84 -12.43 0.33 -5.26
N ILE A 85 -11.63 1.30 -4.83
CA ILE A 85 -12.14 2.58 -4.31
C ILE A 85 -12.77 3.41 -5.44
N ALA A 86 -12.23 3.36 -6.67
CA ALA A 86 -12.83 3.99 -7.84
C ALA A 86 -14.17 3.33 -8.22
N VAL A 87 -14.28 2.01 -8.09
CA VAL A 87 -15.57 1.29 -8.27
C VAL A 87 -16.60 1.80 -7.27
N LEU A 88 -16.24 1.89 -5.98
CA LEU A 88 -17.15 2.39 -4.94
C LEU A 88 -17.57 3.84 -5.21
N GLN A 89 -16.63 4.70 -5.62
CA GLN A 89 -16.89 6.09 -5.96
C GLN A 89 -17.86 6.21 -7.15
N ALA A 90 -17.67 5.41 -8.20
CA ALA A 90 -18.55 5.40 -9.36
C ALA A 90 -19.95 4.86 -9.02
N ALA A 91 -20.03 3.77 -8.26
CA ALA A 91 -21.31 3.20 -7.81
C ALA A 91 -22.13 4.17 -6.94
N MET A 92 -21.46 4.96 -6.08
CA MET A 92 -22.12 6.01 -5.31
C MET A 92 -22.74 7.10 -6.20
N GLN A 93 -22.09 7.46 -7.32
CA GLN A 93 -22.66 8.42 -8.27
C GLN A 93 -23.87 7.86 -9.00
N GLU A 94 -23.84 6.56 -9.35
CA GLU A 94 -24.96 5.89 -10.03
C GLU A 94 -26.22 5.81 -9.17
N ILE A 95 -26.09 5.77 -7.84
CA ILE A 95 -27.24 5.84 -6.90
C ILE A 95 -27.65 7.28 -6.55
N GLY A 96 -27.11 8.29 -7.24
CA GLY A 96 -27.56 9.68 -7.16
C GLY A 96 -26.73 10.61 -6.27
N LEU A 97 -25.59 10.17 -5.72
CA LEU A 97 -24.69 11.11 -5.02
C LEU A 97 -23.99 12.03 -6.03
N THR A 98 -23.78 13.28 -5.63
CA THR A 98 -22.94 14.20 -6.41
C THR A 98 -21.50 13.67 -6.48
N LYS A 99 -20.79 13.99 -7.58
CA LYS A 99 -19.37 13.60 -7.77
C LYS A 99 -18.52 14.00 -6.56
N ALA A 100 -18.69 15.21 -6.04
CA ALA A 100 -17.95 15.71 -4.88
C ALA A 100 -18.24 14.91 -3.59
N ALA A 101 -19.51 14.58 -3.32
CA ALA A 101 -19.87 13.77 -2.16
C ALA A 101 -19.31 12.35 -2.26
N ALA A 102 -19.46 11.70 -3.42
CA ALA A 102 -18.92 10.38 -3.68
C ALA A 102 -17.39 10.33 -3.54
N GLN A 103 -16.67 11.31 -4.10
CA GLN A 103 -15.20 11.41 -3.96
C GLN A 103 -14.76 11.61 -2.51
N SER A 104 -15.44 12.49 -1.76
CA SER A 104 -15.14 12.73 -0.35
C SER A 104 -15.32 11.46 0.49
N MET A 105 -16.44 10.76 0.32
CA MET A 105 -16.73 9.51 1.03
C MET A 105 -15.74 8.39 0.67
N ALA A 106 -15.43 8.23 -0.62
CA ALA A 106 -14.49 7.21 -1.08
C ALA A 106 -13.06 7.50 -0.57
N SER A 107 -12.62 8.76 -0.59
CA SER A 107 -11.33 9.19 -0.05
C SER A 107 -11.23 9.00 1.47
N LEU A 108 -12.30 9.28 2.21
CA LEU A 108 -12.37 8.99 3.64
C LEU A 108 -12.26 7.49 3.89
N GLY A 109 -13.03 6.67 3.17
CA GLY A 109 -12.96 5.20 3.26
C GLY A 109 -11.56 4.67 2.97
N ALA A 110 -10.92 5.13 1.89
CA ALA A 110 -9.53 4.81 1.56
C ALA A 110 -8.55 5.20 2.66
N THR A 111 -8.70 6.40 3.24
CA THR A 111 -7.86 6.89 4.34
C THR A 111 -8.01 6.04 5.59
N LEU A 112 -9.23 5.67 5.97
CA LEU A 112 -9.50 4.81 7.11
C LEU A 112 -8.95 3.40 6.90
N LEU A 113 -9.10 2.84 5.70
CA LEU A 113 -8.52 1.55 5.32
C LEU A 113 -6.99 1.59 5.39
N LEU A 114 -6.35 2.65 4.88
CA LEU A 114 -4.90 2.81 4.95
C LEU A 114 -4.42 2.94 6.40
N ALA A 115 -5.09 3.77 7.21
CA ALA A 115 -4.77 3.94 8.62
C ALA A 115 -4.91 2.62 9.38
N GLY A 116 -6.00 1.88 9.17
CA GLY A 116 -6.22 0.56 9.75
C GLY A 116 -5.12 -0.44 9.36
N GLY A 117 -4.76 -0.49 8.08
CA GLY A 117 -3.66 -1.35 7.59
C GLY A 117 -2.30 -0.98 8.18
N ALA A 118 -2.01 0.32 8.30
CA ALA A 118 -0.76 0.83 8.88
C ALA A 118 -0.67 0.52 10.37
N LEU A 119 -1.75 0.72 11.13
CA LEU A 119 -1.84 0.38 12.56
C LEU A 119 -1.71 -1.13 12.78
N PHE A 120 -2.40 -1.94 11.97
CA PHE A 120 -2.29 -3.39 12.04
C PHE A 120 -0.86 -3.85 11.76
N SER A 121 -0.21 -3.28 10.74
CA SER A 121 1.18 -3.58 10.40
C SER A 121 2.14 -3.13 11.50
N ALA A 122 1.91 -1.97 12.11
CA ALA A 122 2.67 -1.49 13.26
C ALA A 122 2.54 -2.41 14.46
N TRP A 123 1.33 -2.87 14.78
CA TRP A 123 1.11 -3.87 15.83
C TRP A 123 1.85 -5.18 15.53
N ARG A 124 1.82 -5.67 14.29
CA ARG A 124 2.59 -6.86 13.89
C ARG A 124 4.10 -6.63 14.02
N GLY A 125 4.60 -5.46 13.60
CA GLY A 125 6.00 -5.07 13.78
C GLY A 125 6.42 -4.96 15.23
N TRP A 126 5.52 -4.53 16.12
CA TRP A 126 5.75 -4.56 17.57
C TRP A 126 5.82 -5.99 18.12
N ARG A 127 4.94 -6.89 17.66
CA ARG A 127 4.93 -8.29 18.12
C ARG A 127 6.11 -9.09 17.58
N ALA A 128 6.50 -8.86 16.33
CA ALA A 128 7.53 -9.61 15.62
C ALA A 128 8.48 -8.67 14.86
N PRO A 129 9.34 -7.91 15.57
CA PRO A 129 10.18 -6.89 14.94
C PRO A 129 11.23 -7.47 13.98
N ALA A 130 11.53 -8.77 14.03
CA ALA A 130 12.39 -9.43 13.05
C ALA A 130 11.76 -9.54 11.65
N ASN A 131 10.42 -9.52 11.56
CA ASN A 131 9.66 -9.78 10.34
C ASN A 131 9.18 -8.50 9.62
N VAL A 132 9.85 -7.37 9.85
CA VAL A 132 9.50 -6.06 9.25
C VAL A 132 9.35 -6.12 7.72
N PRO A 133 10.24 -6.76 6.93
CA PRO A 133 10.07 -6.82 5.47
C PRO A 133 8.77 -7.49 5.03
N ALA A 134 8.35 -8.55 5.73
CA ALA A 134 7.08 -9.23 5.45
C ALA A 134 5.87 -8.37 5.84
N HIS A 135 5.95 -7.63 6.94
CA HIS A 135 4.90 -6.69 7.35
C HIS A 135 4.80 -5.48 6.41
N ALA A 136 5.93 -4.93 5.96
CA ALA A 136 5.98 -3.85 4.99
C ALA A 136 5.36 -4.29 3.65
N LEU A 137 5.69 -5.50 3.20
CA LEU A 137 5.08 -6.06 1.99
C LEU A 137 3.58 -6.26 2.15
N GLY A 138 3.14 -6.79 3.29
CA GLY A 138 1.72 -6.95 3.60
C GLY A 138 0.96 -5.61 3.60
N LEU A 139 1.54 -4.56 4.22
CA LEU A 139 0.98 -3.21 4.21
C LEU A 139 0.87 -2.64 2.79
N LEU A 140 1.90 -2.85 1.97
CA LEU A 140 1.94 -2.33 0.62
C LEU A 140 0.92 -3.05 -0.29
N LEU A 141 0.79 -4.37 -0.16
CA LEU A 141 -0.26 -5.11 -0.84
C LEU A 141 -1.65 -4.68 -0.36
N TRP A 142 -1.84 -4.47 0.94
CA TRP A 142 -3.09 -3.92 1.49
C TRP A 142 -3.42 -2.56 0.87
N PHE A 143 -2.45 -1.64 0.82
CA PHE A 143 -2.63 -0.34 0.18
C PHE A 143 -3.04 -0.51 -1.28
N LEU A 144 -2.28 -1.26 -2.07
CA LEU A 144 -2.52 -1.42 -3.51
C LEU A 144 -3.86 -2.10 -3.82
N LEU A 145 -4.21 -3.14 -3.06
CA LEU A 145 -5.39 -3.97 -3.29
C LEU A 145 -6.68 -3.38 -2.72
N VAL A 146 -6.61 -2.51 -1.70
CA VAL A 146 -7.80 -2.11 -0.93
C VAL A 146 -7.90 -0.60 -0.73
N ALA A 147 -6.81 0.06 -0.34
CA ALA A 147 -6.87 1.45 0.13
C ALA A 147 -6.45 2.49 -0.92
N ASN A 148 -5.98 2.08 -2.10
CA ASN A 148 -5.49 2.98 -3.12
C ASN A 148 -6.64 3.51 -4.01
N PRO A 149 -6.96 4.81 -4.00
CA PRO A 149 -8.00 5.38 -4.87
C PRO A 149 -7.57 5.41 -6.35
N TRP A 150 -6.27 5.54 -6.61
CA TRP A 150 -5.74 5.79 -7.94
C TRP A 150 -4.59 4.84 -8.26
N PHE A 151 -4.88 3.73 -8.92
CA PHE A 151 -3.88 2.72 -9.25
C PHE A 151 -3.20 3.00 -10.58
N GLN A 152 -1.89 2.78 -10.63
CA GLN A 152 -1.09 2.88 -11.84
C GLN A 152 -0.11 1.70 -11.91
N PRO A 153 0.16 1.11 -13.09
CA PRO A 153 0.98 -0.10 -13.18
C PRO A 153 2.38 0.04 -12.57
N TRP A 154 3.00 1.21 -12.69
CA TRP A 154 4.34 1.47 -12.14
C TRP A 154 4.39 1.46 -10.61
N TYR A 155 3.26 1.41 -9.91
CA TYR A 155 3.23 1.25 -8.45
C TYR A 155 3.77 -0.12 -8.01
N LEU A 156 3.77 -1.10 -8.91
CA LEU A 156 4.26 -2.46 -8.63
C LEU A 156 5.79 -2.57 -8.54
N LEU A 157 6.53 -1.51 -8.89
CA LEU A 157 7.96 -1.40 -8.59
C LEU A 157 8.24 -1.46 -7.09
N TRP A 158 7.33 -0.94 -6.26
CA TRP A 158 7.50 -0.91 -4.81
C TRP A 158 7.44 -2.31 -4.17
N PRO A 159 6.39 -3.13 -4.38
CA PRO A 159 6.35 -4.47 -3.83
C PRO A 159 7.40 -5.40 -4.48
N LEU A 160 7.80 -5.14 -5.73
CA LEU A 160 8.90 -5.86 -6.37
C LEU A 160 10.21 -5.69 -5.60
N ALA A 161 10.55 -4.46 -5.20
CA ALA A 161 11.73 -4.19 -4.37
C ALA A 161 11.66 -4.92 -3.01
N LEU A 162 10.49 -4.97 -2.38
CA LEU A 162 10.33 -5.69 -1.10
C LEU A 162 10.40 -7.21 -1.24
N VAL A 163 9.96 -7.76 -2.37
CA VAL A 163 10.11 -9.20 -2.66
C VAL A 163 11.57 -9.57 -2.95
N ALA A 164 12.33 -8.70 -3.62
CA ALA A 164 13.75 -8.94 -3.88
C ALA A 164 14.56 -9.14 -2.59
N VAL A 165 14.13 -8.54 -1.47
CA VAL A 165 14.75 -8.71 -0.14
C VAL A 165 14.28 -9.99 0.58
N GLN A 166 13.20 -10.63 0.13
CA GLN A 166 12.64 -11.86 0.71
C GLN A 166 12.23 -12.89 -0.37
N PRO A 167 13.16 -13.32 -1.24
CA PRO A 167 12.86 -14.19 -2.39
C PRO A 167 12.25 -15.55 -1.99
N GLN A 168 12.49 -16.00 -0.76
CA GLN A 168 11.93 -17.24 -0.21
C GLN A 168 10.39 -17.21 -0.10
N ASN A 169 9.75 -16.04 -0.12
CA ASN A 169 8.30 -15.93 -0.11
C ASN A 169 7.74 -16.13 -1.53
N THR A 170 7.82 -17.37 -2.03
CA THR A 170 7.42 -17.75 -3.40
C THR A 170 5.98 -17.36 -3.73
N ARG A 171 5.08 -17.36 -2.74
CA ARG A 171 3.70 -16.91 -2.91
C ARG A 171 3.63 -15.43 -3.21
N ALA A 172 4.32 -14.60 -2.43
CA ALA A 172 4.38 -13.17 -2.68
C ALA A 172 5.00 -12.85 -4.05
N VAL A 173 6.08 -13.56 -4.42
CA VAL A 173 6.71 -13.44 -5.74
C VAL A 173 5.69 -13.69 -6.84
N LYS A 174 4.99 -14.84 -6.81
CA LYS A 174 3.97 -15.19 -7.80
C LYS A 174 2.84 -14.17 -7.86
N THR A 175 2.33 -13.73 -6.70
CA THR A 175 1.30 -12.69 -6.63
C THR A 175 1.76 -11.41 -7.31
N ILE A 176 2.98 -10.91 -7.03
CA ILE A 176 3.47 -9.64 -7.58
C ILE A 176 3.83 -9.74 -9.06
N VAL A 177 4.36 -10.87 -9.51
CA VAL A 177 4.61 -11.11 -10.95
C VAL A 177 3.29 -11.09 -11.71
N LEU A 178 2.28 -11.83 -11.24
CA LEU A 178 0.96 -11.81 -11.88
C LEU A 178 0.30 -10.44 -11.79
N PHE A 179 0.42 -9.75 -10.66
CA PHE A 179 -0.10 -8.39 -10.51
C PHE A 179 0.57 -7.45 -11.52
N SER A 180 1.89 -7.59 -11.74
CA SER A 180 2.63 -6.77 -12.73
C SER A 180 2.12 -7.00 -14.14
N LEU A 181 1.97 -8.27 -14.54
CA LEU A 181 1.46 -8.63 -15.86
C LEU A 181 0.03 -8.13 -16.10
N THR A 182 -0.84 -8.31 -15.11
CA THR A 182 -2.26 -7.92 -15.21
C THR A 182 -2.47 -6.43 -15.09
N ALA A 183 -1.65 -5.71 -14.32
CA ALA A 183 -1.68 -4.25 -14.29
C ALA A 183 -1.40 -3.64 -15.67
N MET A 184 -0.52 -4.26 -16.47
CA MET A 184 -0.25 -3.79 -17.83
C MET A 184 -1.46 -3.89 -18.78
N ILE A 185 -2.41 -4.79 -18.48
CA ILE A 185 -3.67 -4.90 -19.23
C ILE A 185 -4.47 -3.60 -19.15
N SER A 186 -4.31 -2.79 -18.10
CA SER A 186 -5.02 -1.51 -17.97
C SER A 186 -4.80 -0.55 -19.16
N TYR A 187 -3.61 -0.52 -19.76
CA TYR A 187 -3.34 0.29 -20.95
C TYR A 187 -4.02 -0.25 -22.19
N LEU A 188 -3.97 -1.58 -22.39
CA LEU A 188 -4.63 -2.23 -23.52
C LEU A 188 -6.14 -2.10 -23.40
N ALA A 189 -6.67 -2.30 -22.20
CA ALA A 189 -8.09 -2.17 -21.92
C ALA A 189 -8.55 -0.73 -22.18
N GLY A 190 -7.85 0.27 -21.64
CA GLY A 190 -8.20 1.68 -21.86
C GLY A 190 -8.12 2.11 -23.33
N SER A 191 -7.16 1.58 -24.09
CA SER A 191 -6.94 1.98 -25.49
C SER A 191 -7.83 1.25 -26.48
N PHE A 192 -8.16 -0.02 -26.22
CA PHE A 192 -8.86 -0.88 -27.19
C PHE A 192 -10.22 -1.35 -26.70
N LEU A 193 -10.34 -1.81 -25.45
CA LEU A 193 -11.60 -2.35 -24.93
C LEU A 193 -12.62 -1.26 -24.62
N LEU A 194 -12.20 -0.16 -23.97
CA LEU A 194 -13.12 0.93 -23.60
C LEU A 194 -13.82 1.53 -24.84
N PRO A 195 -13.12 1.89 -25.94
CA PRO A 195 -13.78 2.38 -27.15
C PRO A 195 -14.67 1.32 -27.82
N ALA A 196 -14.22 0.06 -27.87
CA ALA A 196 -14.99 -1.03 -28.49
C ALA A 196 -16.31 -1.30 -27.75
N LEU A 197 -16.34 -1.11 -26.44
CA LEU A 197 -17.55 -1.27 -25.62
C LEU A 197 -18.47 -0.03 -25.64
N GLY A 198 -17.98 1.12 -26.09
CA GLY A 198 -18.72 2.39 -26.06
C GLY A 198 -19.06 2.88 -24.64
N TRP A 199 -18.34 2.40 -23.62
CA TRP A 199 -18.57 2.76 -22.23
C TRP A 199 -17.91 4.09 -21.86
N GLN A 200 -18.38 4.71 -20.77
CA GLN A 200 -17.71 5.87 -20.18
C GLN A 200 -16.60 5.42 -19.25
N GLY A 201 -15.43 6.07 -19.34
CA GLY A 201 -14.26 5.75 -18.52
C GLY A 201 -14.44 6.01 -17.01
N GLU A 202 -15.44 6.78 -16.62
CA GLU A 202 -15.79 7.02 -15.21
C GLU A 202 -16.93 6.12 -14.69
N SER A 203 -17.51 5.25 -15.52
CA SER A 203 -18.64 4.39 -15.11
C SER A 203 -18.24 3.31 -14.10
N ALA A 204 -19.19 2.83 -13.28
CA ALA A 204 -18.91 1.74 -12.34
C ALA A 204 -18.60 0.43 -13.06
N ALA A 205 -19.32 0.14 -14.16
CA ALA A 205 -19.09 -1.04 -15.00
C ALA A 205 -17.65 -1.10 -15.54
N TRP A 206 -17.13 0.02 -16.05
CA TRP A 206 -15.75 0.09 -16.53
C TRP A 206 -14.72 -0.11 -15.41
N ASN A 207 -14.87 0.61 -14.31
CA ASN A 207 -13.95 0.48 -13.17
C ASN A 207 -13.98 -0.94 -12.57
N LEU A 208 -15.15 -1.59 -12.55
CA LEU A 208 -15.31 -2.96 -12.08
C LEU A 208 -14.59 -3.95 -12.99
N LEU A 209 -14.79 -3.84 -14.31
CA LEU A 209 -14.11 -4.68 -15.29
C LEU A 209 -12.58 -4.54 -15.16
N LEU A 210 -12.06 -3.30 -15.14
CA LEU A 210 -10.63 -3.07 -14.94
C LEU A 210 -10.13 -3.67 -13.62
N THR A 211 -10.89 -3.51 -12.55
CA THR A 211 -10.54 -4.08 -11.23
C THR A 211 -10.49 -5.61 -11.29
N ILE A 212 -11.43 -6.26 -11.96
CA ILE A 212 -11.41 -7.72 -12.11
C ILE A 212 -10.19 -8.18 -12.91
N LEU A 213 -9.90 -7.51 -14.04
CA LEU A 213 -8.77 -7.86 -14.91
C LEU A 213 -7.42 -7.68 -14.20
N ILE A 214 -7.25 -6.59 -13.46
CA ILE A 214 -5.99 -6.23 -12.79
C ILE A 214 -5.81 -7.02 -11.48
N TYR A 215 -6.86 -7.15 -10.68
CA TYR A 215 -6.75 -7.64 -9.30
C TYR A 215 -7.17 -9.10 -9.16
N GLY A 216 -8.02 -9.62 -10.05
CA GLY A 216 -8.56 -10.99 -9.96
C GLY A 216 -7.45 -12.05 -9.91
N PRO A 217 -6.56 -12.13 -10.93
CA PRO A 217 -5.50 -13.13 -10.95
C PRO A 217 -4.54 -13.11 -9.74
N PRO A 218 -3.98 -11.95 -9.31
CA PRO A 218 -3.11 -11.93 -8.14
C PRO A 218 -3.86 -12.27 -6.84
N LEU A 219 -5.14 -11.90 -6.70
CA LEU A 219 -5.96 -12.28 -5.55
C LEU A 219 -6.23 -13.79 -5.49
N LEU A 220 -6.48 -14.44 -6.63
CA LEU A 220 -6.65 -15.90 -6.68
C LEU A 220 -5.39 -16.64 -6.18
N VAL A 221 -4.20 -16.20 -6.55
CA VAL A 221 -2.94 -16.76 -6.02
C VAL A 221 -2.75 -16.43 -4.54
N LEU A 222 -3.08 -15.19 -4.15
CA LEU A 222 -2.97 -14.75 -2.76
C LEU A 222 -3.95 -15.48 -1.83
N LEU A 223 -5.09 -15.96 -2.32
CA LEU A 223 -6.10 -16.68 -1.51
C LEU A 223 -5.97 -18.21 -1.63
N GLY A 224 -5.76 -18.74 -2.83
CA GLY A 224 -5.80 -20.19 -3.13
C GLY A 224 -4.77 -21.05 -2.38
N GLY A 225 -3.61 -20.50 -2.03
CA GLY A 225 -2.60 -21.23 -1.26
C GLY A 225 -2.94 -21.52 0.21
N ARG A 226 -4.10 -21.07 0.75
CA ARG A 226 -4.51 -21.44 2.12
C ARG A 226 -5.12 -22.86 2.20
N GLY A 227 -5.77 -23.33 1.13
CA GLY A 227 -6.38 -24.66 1.11
C GLY A 227 -5.38 -25.82 1.05
N LEU A 228 -4.23 -25.60 0.39
CA LEU A 228 -3.19 -26.63 0.26
C LEU A 228 -2.40 -26.87 1.55
N LEU A 229 -2.17 -25.83 2.37
CA LEU A 229 -1.45 -25.97 3.64
C LEU A 229 -2.29 -26.68 4.71
N LEU A 230 -3.60 -26.41 4.76
CA LEU A 230 -4.51 -27.16 5.65
C LEU A 230 -4.56 -28.64 5.26
N ARG A 231 -4.67 -28.94 3.96
CA ARG A 231 -4.62 -30.33 3.46
C ARG A 231 -3.29 -31.05 3.75
N GLN A 232 -2.16 -30.35 3.76
CA GLN A 232 -0.86 -30.94 4.11
C GLN A 232 -0.69 -31.16 5.61
N ALA A 233 -1.24 -30.28 6.45
CA ALA A 233 -1.25 -30.48 7.90
C ALA A 233 -2.13 -31.68 8.30
N ASP A 234 -3.32 -31.79 7.69
CA ASP A 234 -4.23 -32.93 7.90
C ASP A 234 -3.60 -34.23 7.39
N ALA A 235 -2.95 -34.21 6.23
CA ALA A 235 -2.24 -35.37 5.71
C ALA A 235 -1.10 -35.82 6.63
N ARG A 236 -0.29 -34.92 7.19
CA ARG A 236 0.78 -35.32 8.13
C ARG A 236 0.24 -35.87 9.45
N ALA A 237 -0.85 -35.30 9.96
CA ALA A 237 -1.54 -35.83 11.14
C ALA A 237 -2.10 -37.24 10.90
N LEU A 238 -2.53 -37.56 9.67
CA LEU A 238 -3.05 -38.88 9.30
C LEU A 238 -1.97 -39.96 9.11
N ILE A 239 -0.72 -39.58 8.80
CA ILE A 239 0.37 -40.55 8.53
C ILE A 239 1.18 -40.87 9.81
N GLY A 240 0.88 -40.24 10.96
CA GLY A 240 1.53 -40.55 12.24
C GLY A 240 3.04 -40.34 12.27
N VAL A 241 3.56 -39.50 11.38
CA VAL A 241 4.99 -39.16 11.33
C VAL A 241 5.22 -37.96 12.25
N GLU A 242 5.54 -38.24 13.52
CA GLU A 242 6.17 -37.27 14.43
C GLU A 242 7.63 -36.99 14.05
#